data_AF-A0A931CTP1-F1
#
_entry.id   AF-A0A931CTP1-F1
#
_cell.length_a   1.000
_cell.length_b   1.000
_cell.length_c   1.000
_cell.angle_alpha   90.00
_cell.angle_beta   90.00
_cell.angle_gamma   90.00
#
_symmetry.space_group_name_H-M   'P 1'
#
loop_
_entity.id
_entity.type
_entity.pdbx_description
1 polymer ?
#
loop_
_entity_poly.entity_id
_entity_poly.type
_entity_poly.pdbx_seq_one_letter_code
_entity_poly.pdbx_strand_id
1 'polypeptide(L)'
;MTLKQSLIQNHDELLKKWFQATINTYPPQSARILGKDVDRFDNPVGAVTRETLEDMLRLLASDYTADTLEKALDPVIRIRAVQAFSAAEAVSFIFFLKTIGETVMDSAYTREFDRMVDEVALAGFNRLMKCREDIFLLKATESKRRIHAAFERAGLVKELKEEDLLGSKKS
;
A
#
# COMPACT_ATOMS: atom_id res chain seq x y z
N MET A 1 -18.01 -15.84 23.28
CA MET A 1 -16.72 -15.49 22.65
C MET A 1 -16.98 -14.29 21.74
N THR A 2 -16.03 -13.38 21.56
CA THR A 2 -16.19 -12.18 20.70
C THR A 2 -15.44 -12.37 19.38
N LEU A 3 -15.76 -11.58 18.35
CA LEU A 3 -14.99 -11.58 17.09
C LEU A 3 -13.48 -11.37 17.35
N LYS A 4 -13.13 -10.41 18.21
CA LYS A 4 -11.73 -10.15 18.60
C LYS A 4 -11.05 -11.39 19.19
N GLN A 5 -11.73 -12.14 20.05
CA GLN A 5 -11.20 -13.40 20.58
C GLN A 5 -11.05 -14.45 19.48
N SER A 6 -11.98 -14.52 18.54
CA SER A 6 -11.90 -15.43 17.39
C SER A 6 -10.70 -15.11 16.48
N LEU A 7 -10.41 -13.83 16.26
CA LEU A 7 -9.22 -13.39 15.53
C LEU A 7 -7.93 -13.80 16.23
N ILE A 8 -7.85 -13.65 17.56
CA ILE A 8 -6.68 -14.05 18.35
C ILE A 8 -6.48 -15.57 18.29
N GLN A 9 -7.55 -16.35 18.48
CA GLN A 9 -7.46 -17.81 18.47
C GLN A 9 -7.03 -18.36 17.11
N ASN A 10 -7.49 -17.74 16.02
CA ASN A 10 -7.26 -18.21 14.66
C ASN A 10 -6.16 -17.43 13.92
N HIS A 11 -5.37 -16.63 14.65
CA HIS A 11 -4.41 -15.68 14.08
C HIS A 11 -3.47 -16.32 13.05
N ASP A 12 -2.80 -17.42 13.43
CA ASP A 12 -1.77 -18.02 12.58
C ASP A 12 -2.36 -18.68 11.32
N GLU A 13 -3.56 -19.26 11.43
CA GLU A 13 -4.24 -19.85 10.28
C GLU A 13 -4.75 -18.76 9.32
N LEU A 14 -5.33 -17.69 9.86
CA LEU A 14 -5.72 -16.50 9.09
C LEU A 14 -4.51 -15.91 8.36
N LEU A 15 -3.41 -15.66 9.09
CA LEU A 15 -2.18 -15.08 8.53
C LEU A 15 -1.62 -15.95 7.41
N LYS A 16 -1.50 -17.26 7.63
CA LYS A 16 -0.97 -18.21 6.64
C LYS A 16 -1.81 -18.22 5.36
N LYS A 17 -3.14 -18.38 5.49
CA LYS A 17 -4.04 -18.42 4.33
C LYS A 17 -4.09 -17.07 3.61
N TRP A 18 -4.13 -15.97 4.37
CA TRP A 18 -4.22 -14.63 3.79
C TRP A 18 -2.94 -14.22 3.09
N PHE A 19 -1.78 -14.53 3.67
CA PHE A 19 -0.48 -14.36 3.02
C PHE A 19 -0.42 -15.16 1.71
N GLN A 20 -0.75 -16.45 1.73
CA GLN A 20 -0.72 -17.27 0.52
C GLN A 20 -1.66 -16.73 -0.56
N ALA A 21 -2.89 -16.35 -0.21
CA ALA A 21 -3.84 -15.77 -1.14
C ALA A 21 -3.34 -14.43 -1.73
N THR A 22 -2.73 -13.59 -0.90
CA THR A 22 -2.14 -12.30 -1.31
C THR A 22 -0.96 -12.49 -2.26
N ILE A 23 -0.09 -13.46 -2.00
CA ILE A 23 1.08 -13.75 -2.85
C ILE A 23 0.65 -14.36 -4.18
N ASN A 24 -0.44 -15.13 -4.19
CA ASN A 24 -1.00 -15.73 -5.41
C ASN A 24 -1.64 -14.72 -6.37
N THR A 25 -1.80 -13.44 -5.99
CA THR A 25 -2.22 -12.40 -6.94
C THR A 25 -1.08 -11.92 -7.83
N TYR A 26 0.16 -12.29 -7.53
CA TYR A 26 1.31 -12.02 -8.38
C TYR A 26 1.43 -13.09 -9.47
N PRO A 27 2.11 -12.81 -10.59
CA PRO A 27 2.42 -13.82 -11.60
C PRO A 27 3.04 -15.08 -10.97
N PRO A 28 2.76 -16.31 -11.46
CA PRO A 28 3.15 -17.55 -10.80
C PRO A 28 4.65 -17.66 -10.44
N GLN A 29 5.52 -17.13 -11.30
CA GLN A 29 6.96 -17.11 -11.07
C GLN A 29 7.33 -16.21 -9.88
N SER A 30 6.74 -15.02 -9.80
CA SER A 30 6.91 -14.09 -8.68
C SER A 30 6.33 -14.68 -7.39
N ALA A 31 5.13 -15.26 -7.44
CA ALA A 31 4.48 -15.87 -6.28
C ALA A 31 5.35 -16.98 -5.66
N ARG A 32 6.02 -17.80 -6.48
CA ARG A 32 6.93 -18.86 -6.02
C ARG A 32 8.16 -18.32 -5.27
N ILE A 33 8.63 -17.13 -5.62
CA ILE A 33 9.77 -16.49 -4.94
C ILE A 33 9.28 -15.82 -3.66
N LEU A 34 8.23 -15.02 -3.77
CA LEU A 34 7.70 -14.21 -2.68
C LEU A 34 7.10 -15.04 -1.54
N GLY A 35 6.58 -16.24 -1.84
CA GLY A 35 6.00 -17.15 -0.85
C GLY A 35 7.00 -17.98 -0.06
N LYS A 36 8.31 -17.89 -0.33
CA LYS A 36 9.34 -18.59 0.43
C LYS A 36 9.71 -17.81 1.69
N ASP A 37 9.87 -18.51 2.81
CA ASP A 37 10.56 -17.98 3.99
C ASP A 37 12.06 -18.01 3.74
N VAL A 38 12.54 -16.96 3.07
CA VAL A 38 13.96 -16.64 2.87
C VAL A 38 14.25 -15.37 3.67
N ASP A 39 15.52 -15.12 3.97
CA ASP A 39 15.99 -13.90 4.62
C ASP A 39 15.34 -12.63 4.02
N ARG A 40 15.04 -11.64 4.89
CA ARG A 40 14.36 -10.39 4.49
C ARG A 40 15.10 -9.64 3.38
N PHE A 41 16.43 -9.75 3.33
CA PHE A 41 17.24 -9.14 2.26
C PHE A 41 17.04 -9.83 0.91
N ASP A 42 16.79 -11.14 0.90
CA ASP A 42 16.55 -11.91 -0.33
C ASP A 42 15.09 -11.82 -0.81
N ASN A 43 14.13 -11.65 0.12
CA ASN A 43 12.70 -11.56 -0.18
C ASN A 43 12.02 -10.38 0.52
N PRO A 44 12.37 -9.12 0.19
CA PRO A 44 11.86 -7.95 0.90
C PRO A 44 10.35 -7.75 0.71
N VAL A 45 9.82 -8.03 -0.48
CA VAL A 45 8.38 -7.88 -0.76
C VAL A 45 7.57 -8.93 -0.02
N GLY A 46 8.02 -10.19 0.02
CA GLY A 46 7.36 -11.24 0.80
C GLY A 46 7.37 -10.94 2.29
N ALA A 47 8.52 -10.52 2.83
CA ALA A 47 8.66 -10.14 4.24
C ALA A 47 7.74 -8.96 4.62
N VAL A 48 7.80 -7.84 3.88
CA VAL A 48 6.94 -6.68 4.14
C VAL A 48 5.46 -7.04 4.01
N THR A 49 5.10 -7.87 3.03
CA THR A 49 3.72 -8.35 2.89
C THR A 49 3.30 -9.11 4.15
N ARG A 50 4.05 -10.14 4.56
CA ARG A 50 3.71 -10.94 5.74
C ARG A 50 3.58 -10.09 7.01
N GLU A 51 4.55 -9.22 7.27
CA GLU A 51 4.56 -8.31 8.42
C GLU A 51 3.35 -7.38 8.43
N THR A 52 3.02 -6.80 7.26
CA THR A 52 1.84 -5.94 7.12
C THR A 52 0.55 -6.70 7.43
N LEU A 53 0.41 -7.93 6.93
CA LEU A 53 -0.78 -8.74 7.17
C LEU A 53 -0.89 -9.16 8.65
N GLU A 54 0.23 -9.51 9.27
CA GLU A 54 0.29 -9.86 10.69
C GLU A 54 -0.08 -8.67 11.57
N ASP A 55 0.51 -7.51 11.33
CA ASP A 55 0.21 -6.27 12.06
C ASP A 55 -1.27 -5.88 11.89
N MET A 56 -1.83 -6.07 10.69
CA MET A 56 -3.25 -5.84 10.44
C MET A 56 -4.14 -6.77 11.27
N LEU A 57 -3.86 -8.07 11.30
CA LEU A 57 -4.65 -9.03 12.09
C LEU A 57 -4.58 -8.71 13.60
N ARG A 58 -3.40 -8.32 14.09
CA ARG A 58 -3.22 -7.86 15.48
C ARG A 58 -4.01 -6.58 15.78
N LEU A 59 -4.03 -5.64 14.83
CA LEU A 59 -4.79 -4.40 14.94
C LEU A 59 -6.30 -4.65 14.96
N LEU A 60 -6.81 -5.54 14.10
CA LEU A 60 -8.23 -5.93 14.06
C LEU A 60 -8.69 -6.64 15.33
N ALA A 61 -7.80 -7.33 16.03
CA ALA A 61 -8.06 -7.90 17.35
C ALA A 61 -8.06 -6.86 18.49
N SER A 62 -7.71 -5.61 18.20
CA SER A 62 -7.58 -4.49 19.15
C SER A 62 -8.58 -3.38 18.82
N ASP A 63 -8.49 -2.22 19.49
CA ASP A 63 -9.23 -1.03 19.07
C ASP A 63 -8.47 -0.31 17.95
N TYR A 64 -9.19 0.11 16.91
CA TYR A 64 -8.61 0.74 15.73
C TYR A 64 -9.46 1.91 15.24
N THR A 65 -8.85 2.74 14.41
CA THR A 65 -9.48 3.82 13.65
C THR A 65 -9.13 3.70 12.18
N ALA A 66 -9.82 4.44 11.31
CA ALA A 66 -9.50 4.49 9.88
C ALA A 66 -8.02 4.88 9.63
N ASP A 67 -7.48 5.85 10.36
CA ASP A 67 -6.07 6.28 10.23
C ASP A 67 -5.08 5.16 10.61
N THR A 68 -5.37 4.40 11.67
CA THR A 68 -4.50 3.28 12.05
C THR A 68 -4.55 2.15 11.03
N LEU A 69 -5.71 1.89 10.42
CA LEU A 69 -5.85 0.90 9.33
C LEU A 69 -5.05 1.35 8.10
N GLU A 70 -5.18 2.62 7.70
CA GLU A 70 -4.43 3.19 6.57
C GLU A 70 -2.92 3.10 6.78
N LYS A 71 -2.44 3.44 7.98
CA LYS A 71 -1.03 3.35 8.35
C LYS A 71 -0.50 1.93 8.30
N ALA A 72 -1.23 0.99 8.87
CA ALA A 72 -0.81 -0.41 8.90
C ALA A 72 -0.84 -1.03 7.48
N LEU A 73 -1.77 -0.63 6.60
CA LEU A 73 -1.80 -1.08 5.20
C LEU A 73 -0.75 -0.41 4.29
N ASP A 74 -0.16 0.72 4.69
CA ASP A 74 0.75 1.49 3.82
C ASP A 74 1.83 0.64 3.15
N PRO A 75 2.61 -0.18 3.87
CA PRO A 75 3.78 -0.81 3.26
C PRO A 75 3.42 -1.72 2.07
N VAL A 76 2.43 -2.61 2.24
CA VAL A 76 1.99 -3.51 1.17
C VAL A 76 1.28 -2.76 0.04
N ILE A 77 0.45 -1.76 0.36
CA ILE A 77 -0.28 -0.99 -0.65
C ILE A 77 0.65 -0.12 -1.48
N ARG A 78 1.67 0.49 -0.86
CA ARG A 78 2.68 1.29 -1.55
C ARG A 78 3.47 0.46 -2.54
N ILE A 79 3.86 -0.76 -2.16
CA ILE A 79 4.51 -1.71 -3.07
C ILE A 79 3.59 -2.02 -4.26
N ARG A 80 2.32 -2.34 -3.98
CA ARG A 80 1.34 -2.67 -5.03
C ARG A 80 0.97 -1.47 -5.90
N ALA A 81 1.05 -0.24 -5.39
CA ALA A 81 0.73 1.00 -6.10
C ALA A 81 1.77 1.35 -7.19
N VAL A 82 3.03 0.96 -6.99
CA VAL A 82 4.11 1.15 -7.99
C VAL A 82 4.23 -0.01 -8.97
N GLN A 83 3.62 -1.16 -8.67
CA GLN A 83 3.57 -2.32 -9.55
C GLN A 83 2.48 -2.18 -10.61
N ALA A 84 2.50 -3.07 -11.61
CA ALA A 84 1.55 -3.07 -12.73
C ALA A 84 0.16 -3.64 -12.34
N PHE A 85 -0.39 -3.21 -11.22
CA PHE A 85 -1.74 -3.55 -10.77
C PHE A 85 -2.75 -2.45 -11.12
N SER A 86 -3.94 -2.87 -11.56
CA SER A 86 -5.13 -2.02 -11.53
C SER A 86 -5.50 -1.63 -10.10
N ALA A 87 -6.39 -0.65 -9.94
CA ALA A 87 -6.82 -0.22 -8.61
C ALA A 87 -7.46 -1.37 -7.82
N ALA A 88 -8.31 -2.14 -8.50
CA ALA A 88 -9.00 -3.28 -7.92
C ALA A 88 -8.01 -4.37 -7.49
N GLU A 89 -7.04 -4.73 -8.33
CA GLU A 89 -6.05 -5.77 -7.99
C GLU A 89 -5.15 -5.37 -6.83
N ALA A 90 -4.80 -4.08 -6.70
CA ALA A 90 -3.97 -3.61 -5.61
C ALA A 90 -4.63 -3.81 -4.24
N VAL A 91 -5.96 -3.70 -4.13
CA VAL A 91 -6.71 -3.80 -2.86
C VAL A 91 -7.48 -5.12 -2.70
N SER A 92 -7.64 -5.92 -3.75
CA SER A 92 -8.50 -7.12 -3.75
C SER A 92 -8.09 -8.16 -2.71
N PHE A 93 -6.80 -8.19 -2.33
CA PHE A 93 -6.29 -9.13 -1.34
C PHE A 93 -7.00 -9.01 0.01
N ILE A 94 -7.52 -7.82 0.36
CA ILE A 94 -8.25 -7.57 1.60
C ILE A 94 -9.53 -8.42 1.65
N PHE A 95 -10.25 -8.51 0.53
CA PHE A 95 -11.51 -9.25 0.45
C PHE A 95 -11.34 -10.76 0.57
N PHE A 96 -10.13 -11.31 0.35
CA PHE A 96 -9.88 -12.73 0.59
C PHE A 96 -10.07 -13.13 2.04
N LEU A 97 -9.95 -12.18 2.98
CA LEU A 97 -10.26 -12.44 4.38
C LEU A 97 -11.67 -12.97 4.54
N LYS A 98 -12.69 -12.45 3.83
CA LYS A 98 -14.08 -12.90 3.96
C LYS A 98 -14.22 -14.40 3.75
N THR A 99 -13.77 -14.89 2.60
CA THR A 99 -13.78 -16.32 2.27
C THR A 99 -12.91 -17.15 3.23
N ILE A 100 -11.76 -16.63 3.66
CA ILE A 100 -10.92 -17.33 4.63
C ILE A 100 -11.65 -17.43 5.98
N GLY A 101 -12.28 -16.36 6.44
CA GLY A 101 -13.01 -16.28 7.70
C GLY A 101 -14.18 -17.24 7.77
N GLU A 102 -14.90 -17.45 6.66
CA GLU A 102 -15.93 -18.49 6.54
C GLU A 102 -15.39 -19.91 6.80
N THR A 103 -14.13 -20.17 6.47
CA THR A 103 -13.52 -21.50 6.66
C THR A 103 -12.86 -21.69 8.01
N VAL A 104 -12.46 -20.60 8.67
CA VAL A 104 -11.60 -20.64 9.86
C VAL A 104 -12.37 -20.28 11.13
N MET A 105 -13.37 -19.41 11.04
CA MET A 105 -14.10 -18.90 12.20
C MET A 105 -15.51 -19.47 12.28
N ASP A 106 -16.11 -19.40 13.47
CA ASP A 106 -17.51 -19.74 13.65
C ASP A 106 -18.40 -18.81 12.79
N SER A 107 -19.35 -19.42 12.08
CA SER A 107 -20.37 -18.74 11.27
C SER A 107 -21.13 -17.63 12.01
N ALA A 108 -21.17 -17.69 13.36
CA ALA A 108 -21.75 -16.65 14.19
C ALA A 108 -21.10 -15.27 14.00
N TYR A 109 -19.82 -15.21 13.61
CA TYR A 109 -19.09 -13.95 13.43
C TYR A 109 -18.99 -13.47 11.97
N THR A 110 -19.44 -14.26 10.98
CA THR A 110 -19.24 -13.97 9.54
C THR A 110 -19.68 -12.56 9.17
N ARG A 111 -20.87 -12.14 9.60
CA ARG A 111 -21.40 -10.81 9.25
C ARG A 111 -20.63 -9.67 9.90
N GLU A 112 -20.18 -9.84 11.14
CA GLU A 112 -19.39 -8.82 11.85
C GLU A 112 -18.01 -8.71 11.22
N PHE A 113 -17.41 -9.84 10.88
CA PHE A 113 -16.13 -9.91 10.20
C PHE A 113 -16.18 -9.32 8.79
N ASP A 114 -17.23 -9.59 8.02
CA ASP A 114 -17.38 -9.01 6.68
C ASP A 114 -17.41 -7.47 6.71
N ARG A 115 -18.11 -6.90 7.69
CA ARG A 115 -18.15 -5.44 7.90
C ARG A 115 -16.78 -4.89 8.26
N MET A 116 -16.07 -5.59 9.15
CA MET A 116 -14.69 -5.24 9.50
C MET A 116 -13.78 -5.29 8.27
N VAL A 117 -13.88 -6.31 7.42
CA VAL A 117 -13.11 -6.41 6.18
C VAL A 117 -13.45 -5.27 5.21
N ASP A 118 -14.71 -4.84 5.15
CA ASP A 118 -15.12 -3.69 4.33
C ASP A 118 -14.49 -2.38 4.82
N GLU A 119 -14.37 -2.17 6.14
CA GLU A 119 -13.64 -1.02 6.71
C GLU A 119 -12.16 -1.03 6.33
N VAL A 120 -11.51 -2.19 6.39
CA VAL A 120 -10.12 -2.36 5.94
C VAL A 120 -9.99 -2.07 4.44
N ALA A 121 -10.95 -2.52 3.63
CA ALA A 121 -10.93 -2.29 2.19
C ALA A 121 -11.06 -0.80 1.83
N LEU A 122 -11.90 -0.05 2.55
CA LEU A 122 -12.03 1.40 2.39
C LEU A 122 -10.75 2.13 2.79
N ALA A 123 -10.13 1.76 3.91
CA ALA A 123 -8.83 2.29 4.31
C ALA A 123 -7.75 1.97 3.26
N GLY A 124 -7.77 0.75 2.72
CA GLY A 124 -6.85 0.34 1.66
C GLY A 124 -7.02 1.15 0.38
N PHE A 125 -8.26 1.44 -0.01
CA PHE A 125 -8.55 2.31 -1.14
C PHE A 125 -8.02 3.73 -0.94
N ASN A 126 -8.28 4.35 0.21
CA ASN A 126 -7.75 5.68 0.53
C ASN A 126 -6.21 5.69 0.44
N ARG A 127 -5.58 4.68 1.01
CA ARG A 127 -4.13 4.55 1.02
C ARG A 127 -3.55 4.41 -0.39
N LEU A 128 -4.18 3.60 -1.24
CA LEU A 128 -3.82 3.43 -2.64
C LEU A 128 -3.91 4.76 -3.40
N MET A 129 -5.00 5.49 -3.21
CA MET A 129 -5.22 6.78 -3.89
C MET A 129 -4.14 7.79 -3.51
N LYS A 130 -3.82 7.91 -2.23
CA LYS A 130 -2.72 8.76 -1.76
C LYS A 130 -1.37 8.38 -2.37
N CYS A 131 -1.05 7.08 -2.44
CA CYS A 131 0.17 6.62 -3.11
C CYS A 131 0.20 6.99 -4.61
N ARG A 132 -0.94 6.88 -5.30
CA ARG A 132 -1.03 7.23 -6.73
C ARG A 132 -0.93 8.73 -6.96
N GLU A 133 -1.55 9.54 -6.13
CA GLU A 133 -1.42 11.00 -6.14
C GLU A 133 0.04 11.43 -5.99
N ASP A 134 0.75 10.85 -5.01
CA ASP A 134 2.19 11.09 -4.82
C ASP A 134 2.99 10.74 -6.08
N ILE A 135 2.74 9.59 -6.69
CA ILE A 135 3.41 9.16 -7.94
C ILE A 135 3.11 10.13 -9.09
N PHE A 136 1.86 10.58 -9.24
CA PHE A 136 1.50 11.52 -10.29
C PHE A 136 2.13 12.90 -10.08
N LEU A 137 2.16 13.38 -8.84
CA LEU A 137 2.82 14.64 -8.49
C LEU A 137 4.32 14.58 -8.78
N LEU A 138 4.97 13.46 -8.44
CA LEU A 138 6.38 13.22 -8.75
C LEU A 138 6.63 13.24 -10.27
N LYS A 139 5.80 12.56 -11.06
CA LYS A 139 5.91 12.53 -12.53
C LYS A 139 5.72 13.92 -13.14
N ALA A 140 4.73 14.68 -12.68
CA ALA A 140 4.47 16.03 -13.15
C ALA A 140 5.62 16.99 -12.82
N THR A 141 6.14 16.91 -11.59
CA THR A 141 7.27 17.73 -11.12
C THR A 141 8.53 17.42 -11.92
N GLU A 142 8.82 16.14 -12.15
CA GLU A 142 9.97 15.70 -12.94
C GLU A 142 9.86 16.13 -14.41
N SER A 143 8.67 16.03 -15.01
CA SER A 143 8.42 16.53 -16.36
C SER A 143 8.69 18.03 -16.48
N LYS A 144 8.19 18.84 -15.52
CA LYS A 144 8.45 20.28 -15.47
C LYS A 144 9.94 20.58 -15.35
N ARG A 145 10.66 19.87 -14.47
CA ARG A 145 12.12 20.03 -14.30
C ARG A 145 12.90 19.71 -15.57
N ARG A 146 12.55 18.63 -16.27
CA ARG A 146 13.20 18.26 -17.55
C ARG A 146 13.00 19.31 -18.63
N ILE A 147 11.79 19.86 -18.73
CA ILE A 147 11.46 20.92 -19.68
C ILE A 147 12.28 22.18 -19.36
N HIS A 148 12.29 22.60 -18.09
CA HIS A 148 13.08 23.75 -17.62
C HIS A 148 14.57 23.59 -17.96
N ALA A 149 15.17 22.45 -17.58
CA ALA A 149 16.56 22.15 -17.85
C ALA A 149 16.89 22.05 -19.36
N ALA A 150 15.91 21.71 -20.21
CA ALA A 150 16.08 21.76 -21.66
C ALA A 150 16.09 23.20 -22.19
N PHE A 151 15.19 24.06 -21.71
CA PHE A 151 15.15 25.48 -22.09
C PHE A 151 16.36 26.27 -21.58
N GLU A 152 16.85 25.99 -20.36
CA GLU A 152 18.09 26.56 -19.83
C GLU A 152 19.28 26.19 -20.71
N ARG A 153 19.44 24.90 -21.04
CA ARG A 153 20.53 24.44 -21.93
C ARG A 153 20.46 25.03 -23.34
N ALA A 154 19.25 25.33 -23.82
CA ALA A 154 19.05 26.00 -25.10
C ALA A 154 19.26 27.52 -25.04
N GLY A 155 19.55 28.09 -23.86
CA GLY A 155 19.68 29.54 -23.67
C GLY A 155 18.36 30.31 -23.80
N LEU A 156 17.22 29.60 -23.78
CA LEU A 156 15.88 30.16 -23.93
C LEU A 156 15.27 30.60 -22.60
N VAL A 157 15.88 30.18 -21.49
CA VAL A 157 15.58 30.65 -20.13
C VAL A 157 16.84 31.34 -19.61
N LYS A 158 16.73 32.64 -19.34
CA LYS A 158 17.74 33.38 -18.57
C LYS A 158 17.36 33.26 -17.10
N GLU A 159 18.24 32.72 -16.27
CA GLU A 159 18.17 33.01 -14.84
C GLU A 159 18.22 34.54 -14.71
N LEU A 160 17.21 35.13 -14.06
CA LEU A 160 17.26 36.54 -13.68
C LEU A 160 18.45 36.70 -12.74
N LYS A 161 19.50 37.40 -13.17
CA LYS A 161 20.61 37.74 -12.28
C LYS A 161 20.11 38.73 -11.24
N GLU A 162 20.70 38.77 -10.05
CA GLU A 162 20.36 39.80 -9.04
C GLU A 162 20.42 41.23 -9.61
N GLU A 163 21.32 41.45 -10.58
CA GLU A 163 21.46 42.68 -11.35
C GLU A 163 20.21 43.05 -12.18
N ASP A 164 19.48 42.05 -12.69
CA ASP A 164 18.24 42.23 -13.46
C ASP A 164 17.04 42.46 -12.52
N LEU A 165 17.08 41.92 -11.30
CA LEU A 165 16.04 42.04 -10.27
C LEU A 165 16.08 43.37 -9.51
N LEU A 166 17.29 43.93 -9.30
CA LEU A 166 17.47 45.17 -8.54
C LEU A 166 17.15 46.43 -9.36
N GLY A 167 16.88 46.30 -10.66
CA GLY A 167 16.68 47.42 -11.57
C GLY A 167 17.98 48.21 -11.75
N SER A 168 18.36 48.49 -13.00
CA SER A 168 19.53 49.33 -13.28
C SER A 168 19.46 50.63 -12.45
N LYS A 169 20.38 50.80 -11.49
CA LYS A 169 20.63 52.10 -10.86
C LYS A 169 21.14 53.03 -11.96
N LYS A 170 20.22 53.64 -12.69
CA LYS A 170 20.52 54.69 -13.65
C LYS A 170 20.83 55.97 -12.88
N SER A 171 22.12 56.28 -12.93
CA SER A 171 22.80 57.57 -12.69
C SER A 171 22.82 58.14 -11.28
#